data_AF-M7WVC8-F1
#
_entry.id   AF-M7WVC8-F1
#
_cell.length_a   1.000
_cell.length_b   1.000
_cell.length_c   1.000
_cell.angle_alpha   90.00
_cell.angle_beta   90.00
_cell.angle_gamma   90.00
#
_symmetry.space_group_name_H-M   'P 1'
#
loop_
_entity.id
_entity.type
_entity.pdbx_description
1 polymer ?
#
loop_
_entity_poly.entity_id
_entity_poly.type
_entity_poly.pdbx_seq_one_letter_code
_entity_poly.pdbx_strand_id
1 'polypeptide(L)'
;MATLQDLPVELVLDIHLFSLSSALPIVSRHFRNLFSATSPWHRARFLLLRHERKTLAHAIKYTICTLDVVHVLEKIAHSQGKKLKCPQLPRRLFKGIGRGKQEDQVDLPLITHLLETYRSSPNSQDGYPLARAVLGRHLPLIRLLLRHGADPSLKGGWAVTTAIANGDQDLVRMLLEREVDREEAGIADDEVIFKAKNGSAKKRRRGSTGGGGKRRRVEDRCPATKEMLETAVKAKQWAIVDYLTAKGAPPSLNVLAML
;
A
#
# COMPACT_ATOMS: atom_id res chain seq x y z
N MET A 1 40.91 -12.59 -16.11
CA MET A 1 40.99 -11.93 -14.79
C MET A 1 39.83 -12.45 -13.96
N ALA A 2 40.10 -13.06 -12.80
CA ALA A 2 39.03 -13.54 -11.92
C ALA A 2 38.23 -12.36 -11.37
N THR A 3 36.91 -12.47 -11.41
CA THR A 3 35.97 -11.48 -10.90
C THR A 3 35.34 -11.96 -9.60
N LEU A 4 34.71 -11.05 -8.84
CA LEU A 4 34.03 -11.40 -7.59
C LEU A 4 32.86 -12.38 -7.78
N GLN A 5 32.38 -12.55 -9.02
CA GLN A 5 31.34 -13.51 -9.39
C GLN A 5 31.88 -14.94 -9.58
N ASP A 6 33.19 -15.08 -9.77
CA ASP A 6 33.85 -16.37 -9.96
C ASP A 6 34.24 -17.04 -8.63
N LEU A 7 34.01 -16.35 -7.51
CA LEU A 7 34.26 -16.88 -6.17
C LEU A 7 33.23 -17.96 -5.80
N PRO A 8 33.63 -18.98 -5.02
CA PRO A 8 32.71 -19.90 -4.37
C PRO A 8 31.62 -19.15 -3.59
N VAL A 9 30.39 -19.67 -3.63
CA VAL A 9 29.23 -19.02 -3.02
C VAL A 9 29.44 -18.73 -1.53
N GLU A 10 30.11 -19.63 -0.80
CA GLU A 10 30.44 -19.45 0.62
C GLU A 10 31.24 -18.17 0.88
N LEU A 11 32.29 -17.93 0.10
CA LEU A 11 33.11 -16.71 0.20
C LEU A 11 32.29 -15.47 -0.16
N VAL A 12 31.41 -15.56 -1.16
CA VAL A 12 30.52 -14.44 -1.54
C VAL A 12 29.55 -14.11 -0.41
N LEU A 13 29.03 -15.12 0.31
CA LEU A 13 28.15 -14.93 1.46
C LEU A 13 28.86 -14.34 2.68
N ASP A 14 30.10 -14.74 2.94
CA ASP A 14 30.91 -14.13 3.99
C ASP A 14 31.25 -12.68 3.64
N ILE A 15 31.68 -12.42 2.40
CA ILE A 15 31.87 -11.05 1.90
C ILE A 15 30.59 -10.24 2.08
N HIS A 16 29.42 -10.80 1.78
CA HIS A 16 28.15 -10.11 1.98
C HIS A 16 27.93 -9.75 3.45
N LEU A 17 28.10 -10.68 4.39
CA LEU A 17 27.95 -10.41 5.83
C LEU A 17 28.91 -9.34 6.33
N PHE A 18 30.18 -9.41 5.94
CA PHE A 18 31.23 -8.50 6.42
C PHE A 18 31.34 -7.20 5.64
N SER A 19 30.72 -7.09 4.46
CA SER A 19 30.79 -5.90 3.62
C SER A 19 30.16 -4.69 4.31
N LEU A 20 30.96 -3.62 4.46
CA LEU A 20 30.50 -2.33 4.95
C LEU A 20 29.56 -1.62 3.97
N SER A 21 29.55 -2.03 2.70
CA SER A 21 28.72 -1.42 1.67
C SER A 21 27.30 -1.97 1.71
N SER A 22 26.35 -1.12 2.09
CA SER A 22 24.94 -1.49 2.03
C SER A 22 24.37 -1.61 0.62
N ALA A 23 25.12 -1.14 -0.39
CA ALA A 23 24.72 -1.22 -1.80
C ALA A 23 25.06 -2.58 -2.43
N LEU A 24 25.93 -3.39 -1.81
CA LEU A 24 26.45 -4.65 -2.37
C LEU A 24 25.34 -5.57 -2.93
N PRO A 25 24.17 -5.73 -2.28
CA PRO A 25 23.10 -6.57 -2.82
C PRO A 25 22.42 -6.05 -4.09
N ILE A 26 22.71 -4.80 -4.48
CA ILE A 26 22.04 -4.11 -5.59
C ILE A 26 23.04 -3.77 -6.70
N VAL A 27 24.35 -3.92 -6.46
CA VAL A 27 25.41 -3.58 -7.44
C VAL A 27 25.25 -4.35 -8.75
N SER A 28 24.89 -5.64 -8.68
CA SER A 28 24.73 -6.50 -9.85
C SER A 28 23.41 -7.28 -9.79
N ARG A 29 22.86 -7.61 -10.96
CA ARG A 29 21.71 -8.51 -11.07
C ARG A 29 22.03 -9.89 -10.51
N HIS A 30 23.25 -10.38 -10.72
CA HIS A 30 23.72 -11.66 -10.20
C HIS A 30 23.69 -11.67 -8.67
N PHE A 31 24.35 -10.70 -8.03
CA PHE A 31 24.37 -10.57 -6.57
C PHE A 31 22.97 -10.37 -5.99
N ARG A 32 22.14 -9.54 -6.62
CA ARG A 32 20.77 -9.34 -6.17
C ARG A 32 19.99 -10.65 -6.14
N ASN A 33 20.10 -11.46 -7.20
CA ASN A 33 19.42 -12.75 -7.27
C ASN A 33 19.99 -13.73 -6.25
N LEU A 34 21.32 -13.85 -6.16
CA LEU A 34 22.01 -14.70 -5.19
C LEU A 34 21.59 -14.37 -3.76
N PHE A 35 21.71 -13.11 -3.35
CA PHE A 35 21.34 -12.70 -2.00
C PHE A 35 19.85 -12.77 -1.74
N SER A 36 18.98 -12.54 -2.74
CA SER A 36 17.55 -12.75 -2.58
C SER A 36 17.17 -14.22 -2.33
N ALA A 37 17.95 -15.16 -2.86
CA ALA A 37 17.76 -16.60 -2.67
C ALA A 37 18.34 -17.12 -1.34
N THR A 38 19.08 -16.31 -0.60
CA THR A 38 19.65 -16.73 0.69
C THR A 38 18.61 -16.88 1.80
N SER A 39 18.98 -17.62 2.84
CA SER A 39 18.11 -17.86 3.99
C SER A 39 17.65 -16.54 4.63
N PRO A 40 16.39 -16.46 5.12
CA PRO A 40 15.90 -15.27 5.79
C PRO A 40 16.77 -14.85 6.99
N TRP A 41 17.39 -15.82 7.66
CA TRP A 41 18.31 -15.59 8.77
C TRP A 41 19.59 -14.89 8.34
N HIS A 42 20.20 -15.32 7.23
CA HIS A 42 21.39 -14.67 6.67
C HIS A 42 21.10 -13.22 6.29
N ARG A 43 19.96 -12.98 5.61
CA ARG A 43 19.50 -11.64 5.23
C ARG A 43 19.22 -10.76 6.46
N ALA A 44 18.57 -11.30 7.48
CA ALA A 44 18.33 -10.59 8.74
C ALA A 44 19.63 -10.24 9.45
N ARG A 45 20.59 -11.17 9.52
CA ARG A 45 21.90 -10.96 10.14
C ARG A 45 22.68 -9.84 9.44
N PHE A 46 22.72 -9.85 8.11
CA PHE A 46 23.31 -8.76 7.34
C PHE A 46 22.66 -7.40 7.68
N LEU A 47 21.33 -7.34 7.70
CA LEU A 47 20.60 -6.10 8.01
C LEU A 47 20.88 -5.59 9.43
N LEU A 48 20.99 -6.50 10.42
CA LEU A 48 21.31 -6.16 11.81
C LEU A 48 22.73 -5.60 11.96
N LEU A 49 23.72 -6.23 11.35
CA LEU A 49 25.12 -5.77 11.37
C LEU A 49 25.31 -4.38 10.75
N ARG A 50 24.35 -3.92 9.93
CA ARG A 50 24.38 -2.59 9.30
C ARG A 50 23.58 -1.54 10.06
N HIS A 51 22.58 -1.97 10.82
CA HIS A 51 21.59 -1.08 11.43
C HIS A 51 21.33 -1.44 12.89
N GLU A 52 22.39 -1.71 13.67
CA GLU A 52 22.33 -2.13 15.09
C GLU A 52 21.44 -1.26 16.00
N ARG A 53 21.29 0.02 15.65
CA ARG A 53 20.55 1.04 16.41
C ARG A 53 19.26 1.53 15.72
N LYS A 54 18.92 1.04 14.52
CA LYS A 54 17.84 1.64 13.71
C LYS A 54 16.61 0.75 13.60
N THR A 55 15.50 1.45 13.49
CA THR A 55 14.14 0.95 13.30
C THR A 55 14.02 0.06 12.05
N LEU A 56 13.07 -0.89 12.09
CA LEU A 56 12.69 -1.76 10.96
C LEU A 56 12.45 -0.97 9.65
N ALA A 57 12.14 0.33 9.76
CA ALA A 57 12.00 1.28 8.67
C ALA A 57 13.24 1.40 7.75
N HIS A 58 14.44 1.13 8.26
CA HIS A 58 15.65 1.11 7.45
C HIS A 58 15.84 -0.23 6.74
N ALA A 59 15.54 -1.33 7.42
CA ALA A 59 15.67 -2.68 6.88
C ALA A 59 14.78 -2.90 5.65
N ILE A 60 13.51 -2.44 5.70
CA ILE A 60 12.57 -2.62 4.57
C ILE A 60 13.01 -1.87 3.30
N LYS A 61 13.90 -0.87 3.39
CA LYS A 61 14.41 -0.17 2.20
C LYS A 61 15.21 -1.10 1.28
N TYR A 62 15.76 -2.20 1.79
CA TYR A 62 16.59 -3.15 1.05
C TYR A 62 15.79 -4.31 0.47
N THR A 63 15.99 -4.60 -0.83
CA THR A 63 15.28 -5.66 -1.58
C THR A 63 15.25 -7.02 -0.91
N ILE A 64 16.31 -7.35 -0.18
CA ILE A 64 16.45 -8.59 0.58
C ILE A 64 15.49 -8.72 1.78
N CYS A 65 14.90 -7.63 2.26
CA CYS A 65 13.94 -7.64 3.36
C CYS A 65 12.55 -8.06 2.86
N THR A 66 12.18 -9.31 3.14
CA THR A 66 10.85 -9.91 2.93
C THR A 66 10.14 -10.14 4.26
N LEU A 67 8.89 -10.60 4.25
CA LEU A 67 8.12 -10.87 5.48
C LEU A 67 8.85 -11.84 6.43
N ASP A 68 9.41 -12.93 5.91
CA ASP A 68 10.15 -13.89 6.74
C ASP A 68 11.35 -13.26 7.43
N VAL A 69 12.03 -12.34 6.74
CA VAL A 69 13.17 -11.60 7.29
C VAL A 69 12.70 -10.68 8.41
N VAL A 70 11.54 -10.02 8.24
CA VAL A 70 10.92 -9.22 9.30
C VAL A 70 10.62 -10.07 10.54
N HIS A 71 10.06 -11.27 10.38
CA HIS A 71 9.81 -12.16 11.53
C HIS A 71 11.10 -12.60 12.23
N VAL A 72 12.18 -12.86 11.49
CA VAL A 72 13.48 -13.17 12.11
C VAL A 72 14.03 -11.95 12.84
N LEU A 73 13.95 -10.76 12.25
CA LEU A 73 14.35 -9.50 12.90
C LEU A 73 13.53 -9.23 14.17
N GLU A 74 12.23 -9.51 14.14
CA GLU A 74 11.36 -9.44 15.31
C GLU A 74 11.83 -10.39 16.38
N LYS A 75 12.05 -11.68 16.09
CA LYS A 75 12.55 -12.66 17.07
C LYS A 75 13.86 -12.21 17.73
N ILE A 76 14.80 -11.69 16.94
CA ILE A 76 16.08 -11.20 17.45
C ILE A 76 15.87 -9.94 18.31
N ALA A 77 15.05 -8.99 17.87
CA ALA A 77 14.77 -7.78 18.63
C ALA A 77 14.09 -8.09 19.97
N HIS A 78 13.14 -9.03 19.99
CA HIS A 78 12.49 -9.50 21.22
C HIS A 78 13.50 -10.13 22.18
N SER A 79 14.44 -10.94 21.69
CA SER A 79 15.51 -11.51 22.54
C SER A 79 16.43 -10.45 23.15
N GLN A 80 16.58 -9.31 22.49
CA GLN A 80 17.36 -8.16 22.97
C GLN A 80 16.53 -7.17 23.79
N GLY A 81 15.24 -7.44 24.04
CA GLY A 81 14.33 -6.51 24.73
C GLY A 81 14.03 -5.22 23.96
N LYS A 82 14.32 -5.17 22.65
CA LYS A 82 14.13 -3.99 21.80
C LYS A 82 12.79 -4.05 21.07
N LYS A 83 12.06 -2.94 21.06
CA LYS A 83 10.84 -2.79 20.23
C LYS A 83 11.17 -2.14 18.89
N LEU A 84 10.87 -2.84 17.81
CA LEU A 84 10.98 -2.31 16.45
C LEU A 84 9.88 -1.28 16.20
N LYS A 85 10.16 -0.27 15.38
CA LYS A 85 9.19 0.76 14.98
C LYS A 85 9.20 0.92 13.47
N CYS A 86 8.03 1.18 12.89
CA CYS A 86 7.88 1.53 11.48
C CYS A 86 6.79 2.59 11.32
N PRO A 87 7.12 3.88 11.40
CA PRO A 87 6.12 4.93 11.24
C PRO A 87 5.67 5.10 9.78
N GLN A 88 6.55 4.84 8.81
CA GLN A 88 6.28 5.09 7.39
C GLN A 88 6.58 3.87 6.52
N LEU A 89 5.76 3.69 5.49
CA LEU A 89 5.95 2.69 4.44
C LEU A 89 7.00 3.19 3.43
N PRO A 90 8.03 2.40 3.10
CA PRO A 90 9.05 2.81 2.17
C PRO A 90 8.57 2.75 0.71
N ARG A 91 8.99 3.74 -0.09
CA ARG A 91 8.63 3.85 -1.52
C ARG A 91 9.00 2.62 -2.35
N ARG A 92 9.98 1.83 -1.92
CA ARG A 92 10.45 0.61 -2.63
C ARG A 92 9.30 -0.36 -2.88
N LEU A 93 8.42 -0.56 -1.88
CA LEU A 93 7.30 -1.50 -1.95
C LEU A 93 6.32 -1.15 -3.09
N PHE A 94 6.31 0.11 -3.54
CA PHE A 94 5.36 0.61 -4.54
C PHE A 94 6.01 1.04 -5.86
N LYS A 95 7.36 1.00 -5.98
CA LYS A 95 8.07 1.53 -7.15
C LYS A 95 7.78 0.73 -8.43
N GLY A 96 7.61 -0.59 -8.31
CA GLY A 96 7.45 -1.51 -9.45
C GLY A 96 6.07 -1.59 -10.11
N ILE A 97 5.02 -1.16 -9.41
CA ILE A 97 3.60 -1.43 -9.74
C ILE A 97 3.19 -0.93 -11.16
N GLY A 98 2.70 -1.74 -12.09
CA GLY A 98 2.28 -1.24 -13.41
C GLY A 98 3.42 -0.79 -14.35
N ARG A 99 4.67 -1.26 -14.13
CA ARG A 99 5.78 -1.13 -15.10
C ARG A 99 6.04 -2.42 -15.91
N GLY A 100 5.25 -3.49 -15.75
CA GLY A 100 5.54 -4.80 -16.37
C GLY A 100 4.33 -5.68 -16.69
N LYS A 101 4.55 -6.73 -17.49
CA LYS A 101 3.56 -7.73 -17.94
C LYS A 101 3.35 -8.90 -16.95
N GLN A 102 4.28 -9.12 -16.02
CA GLN A 102 4.10 -10.10 -14.95
C GLN A 102 3.36 -9.42 -13.81
N GLU A 103 2.27 -10.06 -13.36
CA GLU A 103 1.45 -9.67 -12.23
C GLU A 103 2.31 -9.02 -11.15
N ASP A 104 1.94 -7.79 -10.80
CA ASP A 104 2.66 -6.92 -9.89
C ASP A 104 3.10 -7.70 -8.64
N GLN A 105 4.38 -8.06 -8.54
CA GLN A 105 4.99 -8.67 -7.36
C GLN A 105 5.03 -7.67 -6.21
N VAL A 106 3.86 -7.33 -5.70
CA VAL A 106 3.66 -6.54 -4.49
C VAL A 106 3.60 -7.52 -3.35
N ASP A 107 4.49 -7.36 -2.38
CA ASP A 107 4.48 -8.13 -1.15
C ASP A 107 3.31 -7.68 -0.25
N LEU A 108 2.07 -8.00 -0.63
CA LEU A 108 0.86 -7.72 0.15
C LEU A 108 0.95 -8.26 1.59
N PRO A 109 1.49 -9.48 1.85
CA PRO A 109 1.66 -9.98 3.21
C PRO A 109 2.60 -9.12 4.05
N LEU A 110 3.64 -8.55 3.45
CA LEU A 110 4.54 -7.64 4.14
C LEU A 110 3.83 -6.31 4.45
N ILE A 111 3.09 -5.75 3.50
CA ILE A 111 2.39 -4.47 3.68
C ILE A 111 1.30 -4.59 4.76
N THR A 112 0.48 -5.66 4.72
CA THR A 112 -0.53 -5.95 5.76
C THR A 112 0.12 -6.03 7.13
N HIS A 113 1.19 -6.82 7.28
CA HIS A 113 1.90 -6.96 8.55
C HIS A 113 2.43 -5.61 9.08
N LEU A 114 2.92 -4.74 8.21
CA LEU A 114 3.40 -3.40 8.59
C LEU A 114 2.27 -2.47 9.04
N LEU A 115 1.12 -2.51 8.37
CA LEU A 115 -0.05 -1.70 8.73
C LEU A 115 -0.69 -2.18 10.04
N GLU A 116 -0.81 -3.49 10.24
CA GLU A 116 -1.45 -4.08 11.42
C GLU A 116 -0.55 -4.02 12.67
N THR A 117 0.69 -4.49 12.56
CA THR A 117 1.58 -4.65 13.71
C THR A 117 2.23 -3.34 14.11
N TYR A 118 2.67 -2.53 13.14
CA TYR A 118 3.44 -1.31 13.40
C TYR A 118 2.63 -0.03 13.27
N ARG A 119 1.35 -0.13 12.87
CA ARG A 119 0.50 1.04 12.55
C ARG A 119 1.21 2.03 11.63
N SER A 120 1.95 1.51 10.64
CA SER A 120 2.59 2.35 9.63
C SER A 120 1.53 3.19 8.93
N SER A 121 1.83 4.47 8.67
CA SER A 121 0.86 5.33 8.00
C SER A 121 0.64 4.87 6.55
N PRO A 122 -0.60 4.55 6.13
CA PRO A 122 -0.91 4.26 4.73
C PRO A 122 -0.75 5.50 3.84
N ASN A 123 -0.77 6.69 4.45
CA ASN A 123 -0.59 8.01 3.84
C ASN A 123 0.88 8.45 3.77
N SER A 124 1.81 7.51 3.94
CA SER A 124 3.25 7.79 3.85
C SER A 124 3.60 8.51 2.56
N GLN A 125 4.46 9.54 2.65
CA GLN A 125 4.93 10.31 1.49
C GLN A 125 3.78 10.94 0.70
N ASP A 126 2.85 11.60 1.40
CA ASP A 126 1.71 12.33 0.83
C ASP A 126 0.80 11.46 -0.06
N GLY A 127 0.49 10.25 0.40
CA GLY A 127 -0.40 9.33 -0.34
C GLY A 127 0.26 8.58 -1.50
N TYR A 128 1.60 8.56 -1.58
CA TYR A 128 2.34 7.83 -2.61
C TYR A 128 1.94 6.34 -2.75
N PRO A 129 1.71 5.56 -1.67
CA PRO A 129 1.26 4.17 -1.77
C PRO A 129 -0.03 4.02 -2.58
N LEU A 130 -1.05 4.81 -2.26
CA LEU A 130 -2.36 4.74 -2.90
C LEU A 130 -2.29 5.20 -4.36
N ALA A 131 -1.62 6.31 -4.64
CA ALA A 131 -1.47 6.81 -5.99
C ALA A 131 -0.73 5.83 -6.91
N ARG A 132 0.29 5.12 -6.40
CA ARG A 132 0.97 4.08 -7.17
C ARG A 132 0.12 2.85 -7.41
N ALA A 133 -0.65 2.44 -6.42
CA ALA A 133 -1.60 1.33 -6.55
C ALA A 133 -2.64 1.61 -7.64
N VAL A 134 -3.18 2.85 -7.68
CA VAL A 134 -4.10 3.31 -8.73
C VAL A 134 -3.42 3.34 -10.09
N LEU A 135 -2.20 3.87 -10.20
CA LEU A 135 -1.48 3.95 -11.47
C LEU A 135 -1.21 2.56 -12.09
N GLY A 136 -0.97 1.52 -11.27
CA GLY A 136 -0.87 0.15 -11.77
C GLY A 136 -2.17 -0.64 -11.76
N ARG A 137 -3.31 -0.02 -11.46
CA ARG A 137 -4.63 -0.67 -11.39
C ARG A 137 -4.67 -1.91 -10.47
N HIS A 138 -3.88 -1.88 -9.39
CA HIS A 138 -3.76 -3.00 -8.46
C HIS A 138 -4.89 -2.99 -7.41
N LEU A 139 -6.07 -3.48 -7.78
CA LEU A 139 -7.28 -3.45 -6.93
C LEU A 139 -7.08 -4.03 -5.51
N PRO A 140 -6.43 -5.20 -5.30
CA PRO A 140 -6.23 -5.72 -3.95
C PRO A 140 -5.47 -4.76 -3.02
N LEU A 141 -4.43 -4.11 -3.54
CA LEU A 141 -3.63 -3.15 -2.78
C LEU A 141 -4.41 -1.87 -2.48
N ILE A 142 -5.22 -1.39 -3.43
CA ILE A 142 -6.08 -0.21 -3.24
C ILE A 142 -7.07 -0.45 -2.11
N ARG A 143 -7.78 -1.58 -2.13
CA ARG A 143 -8.72 -1.99 -1.06
C ARG A 143 -8.02 -2.10 0.29
N LEU A 144 -6.87 -2.76 0.35
CA LEU A 144 -6.07 -2.89 1.56
C LEU A 144 -5.70 -1.51 2.14
N LEU A 145 -5.16 -0.60 1.33
CA LEU A 145 -4.78 0.74 1.79
C LEU A 145 -5.99 1.56 2.27
N LEU A 146 -7.11 1.52 1.53
CA LEU A 146 -8.35 2.22 1.90
C LEU A 146 -8.98 1.68 3.20
N ARG A 147 -8.89 0.37 3.45
CA ARG A 147 -9.33 -0.26 4.71
C ARG A 147 -8.53 0.22 5.92
N HIS A 148 -7.23 0.48 5.72
CA HIS A 148 -6.35 1.00 6.77
C HIS A 148 -6.38 2.52 6.91
N GLY A 149 -7.25 3.23 6.20
CA GLY A 149 -7.43 4.68 6.31
C GLY A 149 -6.54 5.51 5.39
N ALA A 150 -6.23 5.00 4.19
CA ALA A 150 -5.60 5.83 3.17
C ALA A 150 -6.53 6.96 2.70
N ASP A 151 -5.99 8.17 2.63
CA ASP A 151 -6.71 9.38 2.22
C ASP A 151 -6.46 9.67 0.73
N PRO A 152 -7.48 9.57 -0.14
CA PRO A 152 -7.31 9.76 -1.58
C PRO A 152 -7.17 11.23 -2.00
N SER A 153 -7.47 12.17 -1.10
CA SER A 153 -7.36 13.62 -1.31
C SER A 153 -5.93 14.14 -1.25
N LEU A 154 -4.97 13.34 -0.77
CA LEU A 154 -3.59 13.75 -0.58
C LEU A 154 -2.92 14.14 -1.91
N LYS A 155 -2.02 15.12 -1.81
CA LYS A 155 -1.28 15.68 -2.96
C LYS A 155 -2.21 16.16 -4.08
N GLY A 156 -3.27 16.91 -3.71
CA GLY A 156 -4.24 17.44 -4.67
C GLY A 156 -5.09 16.34 -5.33
N GLY A 157 -5.40 15.27 -4.61
CA GLY A 157 -6.16 14.17 -5.17
C GLY A 157 -5.42 13.38 -6.25
N TRP A 158 -4.10 13.28 -6.19
CA TRP A 158 -3.28 12.65 -7.24
C TRP A 158 -3.74 11.21 -7.58
N ALA A 159 -4.14 10.43 -6.57
CA ALA A 159 -4.70 9.11 -6.78
C ALA A 159 -6.01 9.16 -7.58
N VAL A 160 -6.90 10.10 -7.25
CA VAL A 160 -8.21 10.23 -7.90
C VAL A 160 -8.08 10.77 -9.32
N THR A 161 -7.27 11.82 -9.53
CA THR A 161 -7.02 12.37 -10.88
C THR A 161 -6.39 11.35 -11.81
N THR A 162 -5.54 10.46 -11.30
CA THR A 162 -5.01 9.32 -12.07
C THR A 162 -6.11 8.32 -12.44
N ALA A 163 -7.02 7.99 -11.53
CA ALA A 163 -8.16 7.11 -11.83
C ALA A 163 -9.10 7.72 -12.89
N ILE A 164 -9.34 9.03 -12.83
CA ILE A 164 -10.14 9.78 -13.81
C ILE A 164 -9.47 9.75 -15.19
N ALA A 165 -8.16 10.00 -15.26
CA ALA A 165 -7.41 9.95 -16.52
C ALA A 165 -7.44 8.55 -17.17
N ASN A 166 -7.52 7.49 -16.36
CA ASN A 166 -7.67 6.12 -16.84
C ASN A 166 -9.10 5.78 -17.30
N GLY A 167 -10.10 6.59 -16.96
CA GLY A 167 -11.52 6.34 -17.29
C GLY A 167 -12.22 5.28 -16.44
N ASP A 168 -11.60 4.80 -15.36
CA ASP A 168 -12.17 3.75 -14.49
C ASP A 168 -13.19 4.36 -13.51
N GLN A 169 -14.46 4.43 -13.92
CA GLN A 169 -15.54 4.97 -13.09
C GLN A 169 -15.70 4.22 -11.76
N ASP A 170 -15.59 2.89 -11.77
CA ASP A 170 -15.73 2.07 -10.55
C ASP A 170 -14.59 2.30 -9.55
N LEU A 171 -13.39 2.63 -10.07
CA LEU A 171 -12.25 2.97 -9.24
C LEU A 171 -12.40 4.38 -8.65
N VAL A 172 -12.90 5.33 -9.43
CA VAL A 172 -13.24 6.67 -8.94
C VAL A 172 -14.31 6.59 -7.84
N ARG A 173 -15.36 5.78 -8.03
CA ARG A 173 -16.35 5.49 -6.98
C ARG A 173 -15.70 4.86 -5.75
N MET A 174 -14.83 3.86 -5.92
CA MET A 174 -14.13 3.20 -4.80
C MET A 174 -13.30 4.18 -3.96
N LEU A 175 -12.64 5.15 -4.60
CA LEU A 175 -11.81 6.14 -3.92
C LEU A 175 -12.67 7.20 -3.21
N LEU A 176 -13.80 7.59 -3.78
CA LEU A 176 -14.67 8.63 -3.23
C LEU A 176 -15.62 8.11 -2.14
N GLU A 177 -16.20 6.93 -2.34
CA GLU A 177 -17.24 6.37 -1.47
C GLU A 177 -16.62 5.56 -0.31
N ARG A 178 -17.32 5.51 0.83
CA ARG A 178 -16.93 4.61 1.93
C ARG A 178 -17.43 3.19 1.63
N GLU A 179 -16.67 2.18 2.09
CA GLU A 179 -16.98 0.76 1.83
C GLU A 179 -18.34 0.31 2.40
N VAL A 180 -18.92 1.06 3.34
CA VAL A 180 -20.22 0.76 3.97
C VAL A 180 -21.38 0.78 2.94
N ASP A 181 -21.23 1.50 1.84
CA ASP A 181 -22.30 1.61 0.83
C ASP A 181 -22.27 0.47 -0.21
N ARG A 182 -21.19 -0.33 -0.27
CA ARG A 182 -21.07 -1.42 -1.25
C ARG A 182 -21.68 -2.75 -0.82
N GLU A 183 -21.89 -2.97 0.48
CA GLU A 183 -22.49 -4.23 0.96
C GLU A 183 -23.99 -4.32 0.63
N GLU A 184 -24.66 -3.19 0.35
CA GLU A 184 -26.09 -3.16 -0.04
C GLU A 184 -26.32 -3.40 -1.56
N ALA A 185 -25.27 -3.41 -2.40
CA ALA A 185 -25.35 -3.69 -3.84
C ALA A 185 -24.51 -4.93 -4.18
N GLY A 186 -25.12 -6.10 -4.02
CA GLY A 186 -24.46 -7.40 -4.12
C GLY A 186 -23.68 -7.64 -5.42
N ILE A 187 -22.47 -8.15 -5.26
CA ILE A 187 -21.98 -9.43 -5.80
C ILE A 187 -20.97 -9.93 -4.76
N ALA A 188 -21.22 -11.13 -4.25
CA ALA A 188 -20.25 -11.87 -3.45
C ALA A 188 -19.12 -12.30 -4.39
N ASP A 189 -17.91 -11.75 -4.23
CA ASP A 189 -16.72 -12.34 -4.81
C ASP A 189 -15.54 -12.24 -3.82
N ASP A 190 -15.01 -13.43 -3.56
CA ASP A 190 -13.79 -13.85 -2.89
C ASP A 190 -13.63 -13.62 -1.37
N GLU A 191 -14.05 -14.68 -0.65
CA GLU A 191 -13.53 -15.08 0.65
C GLU A 191 -11.98 -15.02 0.68
N VAL A 192 -11.45 -13.96 1.29
CA VAL A 192 -10.19 -14.07 2.04
C VAL A 192 -10.52 -13.83 3.49
N ILE A 193 -10.96 -14.91 4.14
CA ILE A 193 -11.22 -14.98 5.57
C ILE A 193 -9.88 -14.85 6.31
N PHE A 194 -9.50 -13.64 6.70
CA PHE A 194 -8.62 -13.45 7.85
C PHE A 194 -9.48 -13.18 9.07
N LYS A 195 -9.86 -14.28 9.75
CA LYS A 195 -10.44 -14.24 11.09
C LYS A 195 -9.46 -13.53 12.03
N ALA A 196 -9.74 -12.28 12.37
CA ALA A 196 -9.19 -11.66 13.56
C ALA A 196 -9.76 -12.42 14.78
N LYS A 197 -8.92 -13.27 15.39
CA LYS A 197 -9.24 -13.96 16.63
C LYS A 197 -9.22 -12.96 17.80
N ASN A 198 -10.24 -13.14 18.64
CA ASN A 198 -10.36 -12.78 20.06
C ASN A 198 -11.03 -11.44 20.42
N GLY A 199 -12.11 -11.56 21.19
CA GLY A 199 -12.65 -10.46 21.98
C GLY A 199 -14.12 -10.52 22.41
N SER A 200 -14.58 -11.65 22.96
CA SER A 200 -15.62 -11.74 24.02
C SER A 200 -16.88 -10.83 24.00
N ALA A 201 -18.03 -11.49 23.80
CA ALA A 201 -19.27 -11.38 24.60
C ALA A 201 -19.95 -10.01 24.81
N LYS A 202 -21.07 -9.77 24.12
CA LYS A 202 -22.44 -9.77 24.72
C LYS A 202 -23.52 -9.57 23.67
N LYS A 203 -24.26 -10.66 23.41
CA LYS A 203 -25.54 -10.66 22.69
C LYS A 203 -26.59 -9.96 23.56
N ARG A 204 -26.84 -8.66 23.35
CA ARG A 204 -28.04 -7.99 23.89
C ARG A 204 -29.16 -8.08 22.86
N ARG A 205 -30.16 -8.91 23.16
CA ARG A 205 -31.49 -8.88 22.53
C ARG A 205 -32.28 -7.69 23.12
N ARG A 206 -33.27 -7.25 22.33
CA ARG A 206 -34.36 -6.27 22.57
C ARG A 206 -34.02 -4.84 22.14
N GLY A 207 -34.88 -4.14 21.40
CA GLY A 207 -36.26 -4.43 21.02
C GLY A 207 -36.69 -3.61 19.81
N SER A 208 -37.68 -4.16 19.11
CA SER A 208 -38.47 -3.46 18.09
C SER A 208 -39.18 -2.28 18.75
N THR A 209 -38.82 -1.07 18.35
CA THR A 209 -39.69 0.12 18.39
C THR A 209 -39.41 0.91 17.14
N GLY A 210 -40.45 1.07 16.32
CA GLY A 210 -40.41 1.82 15.07
C GLY A 210 -39.94 3.26 15.28
N GLY A 211 -39.18 3.73 14.31
CA GLY A 211 -38.71 5.10 14.23
C GLY A 211 -37.91 5.24 12.95
N GLY A 212 -38.51 5.85 11.93
CA GLY A 212 -37.86 6.23 10.68
C GLY A 212 -36.72 7.21 10.97
N GLY A 213 -35.57 6.70 11.36
CA GLY A 213 -34.34 7.46 11.43
C GLY A 213 -33.87 7.72 10.01
N LYS A 214 -33.96 8.99 9.57
CA LYS A 214 -33.20 9.47 8.40
C LYS A 214 -31.76 9.00 8.60
N ARG A 215 -31.35 7.99 7.83
CA ARG A 215 -29.98 7.46 7.83
C ARG A 215 -29.06 8.67 7.68
N ARG A 216 -28.18 8.91 8.66
CA ARG A 216 -27.13 9.93 8.52
C ARG A 216 -26.34 9.55 7.28
N ARG A 217 -26.40 10.36 6.22
CA ARG A 217 -25.60 10.14 5.01
C ARG A 217 -24.15 10.09 5.47
N VAL A 218 -23.52 8.92 5.32
CA VAL A 218 -22.10 8.77 5.62
C VAL A 218 -21.38 9.66 4.61
N GLU A 219 -20.61 10.62 5.11
CA GLU A 219 -19.86 11.53 4.25
C GLU A 219 -18.81 10.75 3.46
N ASP A 220 -18.64 11.14 2.18
CA ASP A 220 -17.65 10.59 1.26
C ASP A 220 -16.23 10.70 1.85
N ARG A 221 -15.33 9.81 1.43
CA ARG A 221 -13.92 9.80 1.86
C ARG A 221 -13.18 11.07 1.43
N CYS A 222 -13.58 11.63 0.29
CA CYS A 222 -12.99 12.83 -0.29
C CYS A 222 -14.10 13.69 -0.90
N PRO A 223 -14.10 15.02 -0.66
CA PRO A 223 -14.99 15.90 -1.38
C PRO A 223 -14.64 15.92 -2.88
N ALA A 224 -15.65 16.03 -3.73
CA ALA A 224 -15.43 16.19 -5.16
C ALA A 224 -14.84 17.58 -5.44
N THR A 225 -13.59 17.62 -5.91
CA THR A 225 -12.88 18.90 -6.12
C THR A 225 -13.08 19.44 -7.53
N LYS A 226 -12.92 20.75 -7.68
CA LYS A 226 -12.88 21.45 -8.97
C LYS A 226 -11.85 20.84 -9.93
N GLU A 227 -10.69 20.45 -9.42
CA GLU A 227 -9.59 19.84 -10.18
C GLU A 227 -9.97 18.47 -10.74
N MET A 228 -10.74 17.67 -10.00
CA MET A 228 -11.26 16.39 -10.48
C MET A 228 -12.22 16.57 -11.65
N LEU A 229 -13.08 17.59 -11.60
CA LEU A 229 -14.00 17.89 -12.69
C LEU A 229 -13.24 18.41 -13.94
N GLU A 230 -12.27 19.30 -13.75
CA GLU A 230 -11.41 19.79 -14.84
C GLU A 230 -10.64 18.65 -15.54
N THR A 231 -10.10 17.72 -14.76
CA THR A 231 -9.39 16.56 -15.32
C THR A 231 -10.33 15.59 -16.04
N ALA A 232 -11.55 15.38 -15.53
CA ALA A 232 -12.56 14.54 -16.19
C ALA A 232 -13.00 15.09 -17.55
N VAL A 233 -13.23 16.40 -17.64
CA VAL A 233 -13.60 17.09 -18.89
C VAL A 233 -12.45 17.05 -19.90
N LYS A 234 -11.21 17.33 -19.48
CA LYS A 234 -10.01 17.22 -20.33
C LYS A 234 -9.81 15.79 -20.86
N ALA A 235 -10.10 14.78 -20.03
CA ALA A 235 -10.01 13.38 -20.41
C ALA A 235 -11.21 12.88 -21.25
N LYS A 236 -12.22 13.74 -21.51
CA LYS A 236 -13.48 13.43 -22.22
C LYS A 236 -14.27 12.28 -21.58
N GLN A 237 -14.17 12.12 -20.26
CA GLN A 237 -14.83 11.06 -19.51
C GLN A 237 -16.19 11.51 -18.99
N TRP A 238 -17.19 11.60 -19.88
CA TRP A 238 -18.52 12.15 -19.58
C TRP A 238 -19.25 11.44 -18.43
N ALA A 239 -19.16 10.10 -18.36
CA ALA A 239 -19.76 9.33 -17.26
C ALA A 239 -19.18 9.68 -15.87
N ILE A 240 -17.91 10.11 -15.83
CA ILE A 240 -17.26 10.57 -14.60
C ILE A 240 -17.66 12.03 -14.31
N VAL A 241 -17.79 12.86 -15.34
CA VAL A 241 -18.31 14.24 -15.22
C VAL A 241 -19.71 14.23 -14.60
N ASP A 242 -20.63 13.43 -15.15
CA ASP A 242 -22.01 13.30 -14.64
C ASP A 242 -22.05 12.82 -13.18
N TYR A 243 -21.13 11.91 -12.83
CA TYR A 243 -21.02 11.44 -11.45
C TYR A 243 -20.49 12.52 -10.50
N LEU A 244 -19.46 13.28 -10.90
CA LEU A 244 -18.88 14.35 -10.08
C LEU A 244 -19.83 15.55 -9.93
N THR A 245 -20.59 15.89 -10.98
CA THR A 245 -21.62 16.94 -10.92
C THR A 245 -22.78 16.51 -10.02
N ALA A 246 -23.22 15.25 -10.08
CA ALA A 246 -24.22 14.69 -9.16
C ALA A 246 -23.77 14.73 -7.69
N LYS A 247 -22.46 14.57 -7.44
CA LYS A 247 -21.85 14.72 -6.10
C LYS A 247 -21.62 16.18 -5.66
N GLY A 248 -21.93 17.16 -6.51
CA GLY A 248 -21.87 18.58 -6.17
C GLY A 248 -20.49 19.22 -6.36
N ALA A 249 -19.64 18.69 -7.24
CA ALA A 249 -18.37 19.32 -7.59
C ALA A 249 -18.60 20.72 -8.21
N PRO A 250 -17.95 21.79 -7.71
CA PRO A 250 -18.15 23.12 -8.27
C PRO A 250 -17.55 23.21 -9.69
N PRO A 251 -18.33 23.66 -10.69
CA PRO A 251 -17.82 23.83 -12.04
C PRO A 251 -16.79 24.96 -12.11
N SER A 252 -15.68 24.73 -12.80
CA SER A 252 -14.72 25.78 -13.09
C SER A 252 -15.11 26.59 -14.32
N LEU A 253 -14.67 27.85 -14.38
CA LEU A 253 -14.84 28.68 -15.59
C LEU A 253 -14.25 28.00 -16.84
N ASN A 254 -13.16 27.24 -16.68
CA ASN A 254 -12.55 26.46 -17.76
C ASN A 254 -13.41 25.25 -18.17
N VAL A 255 -14.07 24.59 -17.20
CA VAL A 255 -15.02 23.50 -17.47
C VAL A 255 -16.22 24.03 -18.24
N LEU A 256 -16.77 25.18 -17.84
CA LEU A 256 -17.90 25.81 -18.55
C LEU A 256 -17.55 26.27 -19.97
N ALA A 257 -16.28 26.59 -20.24
CA ALA A 257 -15.82 26.93 -21.59
C ALA A 257 -15.49 25.69 -22.46
N MET A 258 -15.39 24.51 -21.86
CA MET A 258 -15.07 23.23 -22.53
C MET A 258 -16.29 22.30 -22.67
N LEU A 259 -17.40 22.62 -22.00
CA LEU A 259 -18.73 22.02 -22.16
C LEU A 259 -19.44 22.57 -23.40
#